data_AF-A0A653C865-F1
#
_entry.id   AF-A0A653C865-F1
#
_cell.length_a   1.000
_cell.length_b   1.000
_cell.length_c   1.000
_cell.angle_alpha   90.00
_cell.angle_beta   90.00
_cell.angle_gamma   90.00
#
_symmetry.space_group_name_H-M   'P 1'
#
loop_
_entity.id
_entity.type
_entity.pdbx_description
1 polymer ?
#
loop_
_entity_poly.entity_id
_entity_poly.type
_entity_poly.pdbx_seq_one_letter_code
_entity_poly.pdbx_strand_id
1 'polypeptide(L)'
;MAESQDWRIAEESHKYLVVEFPEEEGDDGLPVAVISSNWLCDDNDVPACYWPSYLKSTSQREKALLQHQQIREESCMKCPIIIKFSTGIFLLN
;
A
#
# COMPACT_ATOMS: atom_id res chain seq x y z
N MET A 1 29.76 7.04 -28.00
CA MET A 1 29.44 8.36 -27.40
C MET A 1 28.19 8.16 -26.57
N ALA A 2 28.21 8.72 -25.35
CA ALA A 2 27.52 8.24 -24.15
C ALA A 2 26.03 7.91 -24.29
N GLU A 3 25.67 6.75 -23.71
CA GLU A 3 24.31 6.37 -23.35
C GLU A 3 23.81 7.32 -22.26
N SER A 4 22.94 8.26 -22.62
CA SER A 4 22.18 9.04 -21.64
C SER A 4 21.03 8.17 -21.13
N GLN A 5 21.33 7.30 -20.17
CA GLN A 5 20.31 6.77 -19.27
C GLN A 5 19.92 7.90 -18.32
N ASP A 6 18.78 8.51 -18.59
CA ASP A 6 18.08 9.40 -17.66
C ASP A 6 17.61 8.55 -16.47
N TRP A 7 18.47 8.42 -15.46
CA TRP A 7 18.23 7.65 -14.24
C TRP A 7 17.26 8.36 -13.27
N ARG A 8 16.68 9.50 -13.68
CA ARG A 8 15.84 10.35 -12.84
C ARG A 8 14.36 9.97 -12.83
N ILE A 9 13.97 8.91 -13.53
CA ILE A 9 12.57 8.43 -13.59
C ILE A 9 12.44 6.97 -13.09
N ALA A 10 13.15 6.60 -12.02
CA ALA A 10 13.05 5.25 -11.44
C ALA A 10 12.98 5.23 -9.90
N GLU A 11 12.48 6.30 -9.28
CA GLU A 11 12.14 6.34 -7.85
C GLU A 11 10.69 6.81 -7.65
N GLU A 12 9.75 6.26 -8.42
CA GLU A 12 8.36 6.19 -7.93
C GLU A 12 8.38 5.32 -6.68
N SER A 13 8.50 6.00 -5.54
CA SER A 13 8.76 5.43 -4.23
C SER A 13 7.66 4.42 -3.89
N HIS A 14 7.95 3.13 -4.06
CA HIS A 14 7.14 2.07 -3.49
C HIS A 14 7.26 2.11 -1.97
N LYS A 15 6.52 3.02 -1.34
CA LYS A 15 6.48 3.16 0.11
C LYS A 15 5.54 2.09 0.66
N TYR A 16 5.94 1.50 1.78
CA TYR A 16 5.05 0.71 2.62
C TYR A 16 4.37 1.62 3.63
N LEU A 17 3.07 1.40 3.84
CA LEU A 17 2.25 2.13 4.78
C LEU A 17 1.70 1.15 5.80
N VAL A 18 1.71 1.52 7.07
CA VAL A 18 0.95 0.82 8.11
C VAL A 18 -0.39 1.51 8.22
N VAL A 19 -1.47 0.78 8.00
CA VAL A 19 -2.83 1.29 8.00
C VAL A 19 -3.68 0.53 9.01
N GLU A 20 -4.71 1.19 9.52
CA GLU A 20 -5.74 0.60 10.37
C GLU A 20 -7.07 0.60 9.61
N PHE A 21 -7.82 -0.49 9.72
CA PHE A 21 -9.16 -0.63 9.15
C PHE A 21 -10.21 -0.32 10.23
N PRO A 22 -10.78 0.90 10.26
CA PRO A 22 -11.68 1.32 11.34
C PRO A 22 -12.99 0.54 11.39
N GLU A 23 -13.38 -0.11 10.30
CA GLU A 23 -14.62 -0.90 10.20
C GLU A 23 -14.44 -2.37 10.60
N GLU A 24 -13.20 -2.86 10.79
CA GLU A 24 -12.98 -4.22 11.28
C GLU A 24 -13.02 -4.23 12.82
N GLU A 25 -14.05 -4.86 13.39
CA GLU A 25 -14.08 -5.18 14.83
C GLU A 25 -13.17 -6.38 15.08
N GLY A 26 -11.96 -6.12 15.60
CA GLY A 26 -11.03 -7.18 15.98
C GLY A 26 -11.41 -7.83 17.31
N ASP A 27 -11.63 -9.14 17.31
CA ASP A 27 -11.93 -9.93 18.52
C ASP A 27 -10.75 -9.92 19.53
N ASP A 28 -9.52 -9.63 19.09
CA ASP A 28 -8.30 -9.70 19.93
C ASP A 28 -7.11 -8.82 19.43
N GLY A 29 -7.36 -7.71 18.72
CA GLY A 29 -6.28 -6.83 18.27
C GLY A 29 -6.71 -5.67 17.38
N LEU A 30 -5.88 -4.62 17.30
CA LEU A 30 -6.06 -3.52 16.35
C LEU A 30 -5.96 -4.08 14.92
N PRO A 31 -6.95 -3.84 14.03
CA PRO A 31 -6.97 -4.34 12.66
C PRO A 31 -5.98 -3.54 11.80
N VAL A 32 -4.69 -3.78 12.00
CA VAL A 32 -3.61 -3.10 11.28
C VAL A 32 -3.01 -4.00 10.21
N ALA A 33 -2.67 -3.42 9.07
CA ALA A 33 -1.93 -4.10 8.01
C ALA A 33 -0.89 -3.20 7.37
N VAL A 34 0.07 -3.83 6.69
CA VAL A 34 0.98 -3.14 5.79
C VAL A 34 0.40 -3.17 4.39
N ILE A 35 0.33 -2.02 3.72
CA ILE A 35 -0.02 -1.90 2.31
C ILE A 35 1.07 -1.18 1.54
N SER A 36 1.04 -1.29 0.21
CA SER A 36 1.89 -0.44 -0.63
C SER A 36 1.17 0.87 -0.91
N SER A 37 1.92 1.96 -1.05
CA SER A 37 1.39 3.27 -1.39
C SER A 37 0.67 3.30 -2.73
N ASN A 38 0.99 2.37 -3.65
CA ASN A 38 0.28 2.23 -4.92
C ASN A 38 -1.09 1.56 -4.77
N TRP A 39 -1.47 1.10 -3.57
CA TRP A 39 -2.81 0.59 -3.28
C TRP A 39 -3.73 1.67 -2.70
N LEU A 40 -3.21 2.87 -2.42
CA LEU A 40 -4.01 3.98 -1.93
C LEU A 40 -4.98 4.47 -3.01
N CYS A 41 -6.18 4.84 -2.57
CA CYS A 41 -7.15 5.56 -3.37
C CYS A 41 -7.96 6.50 -2.49
N ASP A 42 -8.61 7.48 -3.09
CA ASP A 42 -9.53 8.36 -2.39
C ASP A 42 -10.97 7.86 -2.61
N ASP A 43 -11.73 7.75 -1.53
CA ASP A 43 -13.17 7.48 -1.58
C ASP A 43 -13.90 8.63 -0.85
N ASN A 44 -14.53 9.53 -1.61
CA ASN A 44 -15.25 10.69 -1.07
C ASN A 44 -14.41 11.56 -0.11
N ASP A 45 -13.18 11.91 -0.50
CA ASP A 45 -12.20 12.68 0.30
C ASP A 45 -11.72 11.96 1.58
N VAL A 46 -12.04 10.67 1.74
CA VAL A 46 -11.53 9.81 2.83
C VAL A 46 -10.43 8.91 2.27
N PRO A 47 -9.28 8.79 2.95
CA PRO A 47 -8.24 7.85 2.55
C PRO A 47 -8.77 6.42 2.57
N ALA A 48 -8.66 5.75 1.44
CA ALA A 48 -9.05 4.36 1.24
C ALA A 48 -7.90 3.57 0.61
N CYS A 49 -8.07 2.26 0.57
CA CYS A 49 -7.17 1.40 -0.20
C CYS A 49 -7.93 0.38 -1.02
N TYR A 50 -7.32 -0.03 -2.11
CA TYR A 50 -7.70 -1.21 -2.88
C TYR A 50 -7.14 -2.46 -2.21
N TRP A 51 -7.93 -3.05 -1.34
CA TRP A 51 -7.59 -4.28 -0.65
C TRP A 51 -7.76 -5.50 -1.59
N PRO A 52 -6.69 -6.27 -1.86
CA PRO A 52 -6.75 -7.39 -2.81
C PRO A 52 -7.44 -8.60 -2.18
N SER A 53 -8.77 -8.60 -2.16
CA SER A 53 -9.61 -9.66 -1.58
C SER A 53 -9.41 -11.02 -2.25
N TYR A 54 -8.93 -11.04 -3.50
CA TYR A 54 -8.53 -12.26 -4.22
C TYR A 54 -7.28 -12.94 -3.63
N LEU A 55 -6.43 -12.20 -2.89
CA LEU A 55 -5.34 -12.75 -2.09
C LEU A 55 -5.89 -13.15 -0.73
N LYS A 56 -6.16 -14.44 -0.55
CA LYS A 56 -6.91 -14.95 0.61
C LYS A 56 -6.05 -15.15 1.86
N SER A 57 -4.73 -15.19 1.73
CA SER A 57 -3.81 -15.36 2.86
C SER A 57 -2.88 -14.18 3.06
N THR A 58 -2.48 -13.93 4.31
CA THR A 58 -1.51 -12.89 4.67
C THR A 58 -0.20 -13.05 3.89
N SER A 59 0.34 -14.26 3.80
CA SER A 59 1.60 -14.51 3.06
C SER A 59 1.49 -14.21 1.55
N GLN A 60 0.31 -14.40 0.94
CA GLN A 60 0.10 -14.00 -0.46
C GLN A 60 0.12 -12.48 -0.62
N ARG A 61 -0.48 -11.75 0.32
CA ARG A 61 -0.47 -10.29 0.34
C ARG A 61 0.94 -9.74 0.58
N GLU A 62 1.66 -10.28 1.56
CA GLU A 62 3.06 -9.94 1.83
C GLU A 62 3.94 -10.17 0.61
N LYS A 63 3.78 -11.31 -0.07
CA LYS A 63 4.50 -11.58 -1.31
C LYS A 63 4.19 -10.55 -2.41
N ALA A 64 2.91 -10.20 -2.59
CA ALA A 64 2.51 -9.17 -3.55
C ALA A 64 3.11 -7.78 -3.21
N LEU A 65 3.18 -7.45 -1.92
CA LEU A 65 3.80 -6.21 -1.42
C LEU A 65 5.31 -6.18 -1.67
N LEU A 66 6.02 -7.26 -1.35
CA LEU A 66 7.47 -7.38 -1.56
C LEU A 66 7.85 -7.41 -3.03
N GLN A 67 6.97 -7.93 -3.89
CA GLN A 67 7.16 -7.98 -5.34
C GLN A 67 6.68 -6.71 -6.06
N HIS A 68 6.17 -5.72 -5.32
CA HIS A 68 5.56 -4.50 -5.88
C HIS A 68 4.54 -4.82 -6.98
N GLN A 69 3.77 -5.89 -6.77
CA GLN A 69 2.83 -6.37 -7.76
C GLN A 69 1.74 -5.31 -7.99
N GLN A 70 1.52 -4.95 -9.25
CA GLN A 70 0.35 -4.16 -9.63
C GLN A 70 -0.92 -4.95 -9.31
N ILE A 71 -1.79 -4.33 -8.53
CA ILE A 71 -3.10 -4.87 -8.19
C ILE A 71 -4.09 -4.58 -9.31
N ARG A 72 -5.08 -5.47 -9.47
CA ARG A 72 -6.19 -5.26 -10.39
C ARG A 72 -7.33 -4.63 -9.60
N GLU A 73 -7.51 -3.32 -9.72
CA GLU A 73 -8.50 -2.55 -8.95
C GLU A 73 -9.91 -3.16 -9.01
N GLU A 74 -10.31 -3.67 -10.18
CA GLU A 74 -11.58 -4.36 -10.44
C GLU A 74 -11.80 -5.64 -9.60
N SER A 75 -10.70 -6.25 -9.12
CA SER A 75 -10.70 -7.44 -8.28
C SER A 75 -10.44 -7.11 -6.80
N CYS A 76 -10.29 -5.83 -6.47
CA CYS A 76 -10.05 -5.36 -5.12
C CYS A 76 -11.36 -4.90 -4.46
N MET A 77 -11.39 -4.98 -3.14
CA MET A 77 -12.38 -4.30 -2.32
C MET A 77 -11.83 -2.90 -1.99
N LYS A 78 -12.67 -1.86 -2.04
CA LYS A 78 -12.31 -0.58 -1.46
C LYS A 78 -12.60 -0.60 0.03
N CYS A 79 -11.60 -0.31 0.84
CA CYS A 79 -11.73 -0.26 2.29
C CYS A 79 -11.27 1.10 2.78
N PRO A 80 -12.06 1.82 3.60
CA PRO A 80 -11.59 3.02 4.27
C PRO A 80 -10.46 2.63 5.23
N ILE A 81 -9.45 3.50 5.32
CA ILE A 81 -8.27 3.24 6.13
C ILE A 81 -7.83 4.49 6.90
N ILE A 82 -7.11 4.27 7.98
CA ILE A 82 -6.36 5.32 8.67
C ILE A 82 -4.88 5.01 8.54
N ILE A 83 -4.13 5.90 7.89
CA ILE A 83 -2.67 5.75 7.75
C ILE A 83 -2.02 6.07 9.10
N LYS A 84 -1.33 5.09 9.70
CA LYS A 84 -0.62 5.23 10.98
C LYS A 84 0.86 5.57 10.77
N PHE A 85 1.51 4.89 9.83
CA PHE A 85 2.93 5.10 9.51
C PHE A 85 3.17 5.01 8.00
N SER A 86 4.18 5.73 7.53
CA SER A 86 4.69 5.59 6.16
C SER A 86 6.20 5.39 6.20
N THR A 87 6.69 4.46 5.38
CA THR A 87 8.12 4.27 5.15
C THR A 87 8.56 5.28 4.07
N GLY A 88 8.92 6.48 4.51
CA GLY A 88 9.60 7.49 3.71
C GLY A 88 11.01 7.70 4.25
N ILE A 89 11.98 7.94 3.35
CA ILE A 89 13.36 8.28 3.69
C ILE A 89 13.36 9.41 4.72
N PHE A 90 13.97 9.16 5.89
CA PHE A 90 14.43 10.24 6.77
C PHE A 90 15.44 11.06 5.97
N LEU A 91 15.00 12.19 5.39
CA LEU A 91 15.94 13.26 5.09
C LEU A 91 16.33 13.85 6.45
N LEU A 92 17.43 13.36 7.02
CA LEU A 92 18.17 14.08 8.04
C LEU A 92 18.51 15.44 7.44
N ASN A 93 17.80 16.48 7.88
CA ASN A 93 18.23 17.87 7.72
C ASN A 93 19.43 18.15 8.61
#